data_AF-A0A2A5JNP2-F1
#
_entry.id   AF-A0A2A5JNP2-F1
#
_cell.length_a   1.000
_cell.length_b   1.000
_cell.length_c   1.000
_cell.angle_alpha   90.00
_cell.angle_beta   90.00
_cell.angle_gamma   90.00
#
_symmetry.space_group_name_H-M   'P 1'
#
loop_
_entity.id
_entity.type
_entity.pdbx_description
1 polymer ?
#
loop_
_entity_poly.entity_id
_entity_poly.type
_entity_poly.pdbx_seq_one_letter_code
_entity_poly.pdbx_strand_id
1 'polypeptide(L)'
;MNTISITYSVAKSDNEPKVEPGPIAPLPELLALYEAASMHSGFYQLDQSSTSITWRHELSPTLALKLNLKHTKTNHLPSAFYLHHLDKLTKPDLSFNTFTVSFNWVF
;
A
#
# COMPACT_ATOMS: atom_id res chain seq x y z
N MET A 1 20.20 -16.96 13.38
CA MET A 1 18.89 -17.56 13.73
C MET A 1 17.90 -17.26 12.61
N ASN A 2 17.03 -18.21 12.25
CA ASN A 2 16.05 -18.05 11.17
C ASN A 2 14.64 -17.98 11.72
N THR A 3 13.83 -17.05 11.21
CA THR A 3 12.42 -16.94 11.55
C THR A 3 11.60 -16.87 10.27
N ILE A 4 10.58 -17.73 10.19
CA ILE A 4 9.57 -17.65 9.15
C ILE A 4 8.26 -17.23 9.81
N SER A 5 7.55 -16.30 9.19
CA SER A 5 6.27 -15.81 9.70
C SER A 5 5.28 -15.70 8.55
N ILE A 6 4.06 -16.16 8.80
CA ILE A 6 2.92 -15.98 7.90
C ILE A 6 1.98 -15.00 8.57
N THR A 7 1.56 -13.96 7.85
CA THR A 7 0.68 -12.94 8.38
C THR A 7 -0.48 -12.73 7.44
N TYR A 8 -1.69 -12.74 7.99
CA TYR A 8 -2.91 -12.31 7.32
C TYR A 8 -3.40 -11.04 8.00
N SER A 9 -3.77 -10.04 7.21
CA SER A 9 -4.32 -8.78 7.73
C SER A 9 -5.47 -8.30 6.85
N VAL A 10 -6.47 -7.70 7.49
CA VAL A 10 -7.58 -7.04 6.84
C VAL A 10 -7.65 -5.63 7.39
N ALA A 11 -7.71 -4.64 6.50
CA ALA A 11 -8.15 -3.31 6.85
C ALA A 11 -9.54 -3.10 6.23
N LYS A 12 -10.36 -2.32 6.92
CA LYS A 12 -11.69 -1.91 6.47
C LYS A 12 -11.84 -0.43 6.73
N SER A 13 -12.50 0.26 5.82
CA SER A 13 -12.90 1.65 6.02
C SER A 13 -13.97 1.72 7.11
N ASP A 14 -14.01 2.83 7.87
CA ASP A 14 -15.05 3.12 8.84
C ASP A 14 -16.35 3.52 8.13
N ASN A 15 -17.00 2.55 7.46
CA ASN A 15 -18.40 2.56 7.02
C ASN A 15 -18.99 3.90 6.48
N GLU A 16 -18.23 4.71 5.76
CA GLU A 16 -18.84 5.71 4.87
C GLU A 16 -19.22 5.01 3.56
N PRO A 17 -20.52 4.79 3.29
CA PRO A 17 -20.98 4.07 2.10
C PRO A 17 -20.76 4.84 0.80
N LYS A 18 -20.32 6.10 0.89
CA LYS A 18 -20.03 6.97 -0.24
C LYS A 18 -18.53 7.15 -0.33
N VAL A 19 -17.94 6.54 -1.34
CA VAL A 19 -16.69 7.05 -1.91
C VAL A 19 -16.99 8.48 -2.34
N GLU A 20 -16.34 9.49 -1.74
CA GLU A 20 -16.49 10.85 -2.23
C GLU A 20 -16.17 10.85 -3.73
N PRO A 21 -17.11 11.27 -4.59
CA PRO A 21 -16.83 11.38 -6.01
C PRO A 21 -15.70 12.38 -6.14
N GLY A 22 -14.58 11.96 -6.74
CA GLY A 22 -13.49 12.86 -7.09
C GLY A 22 -14.02 14.08 -7.85
N PRO A 23 -13.26 15.19 -7.88
CA PRO A 23 -13.75 16.49 -8.30
C PRO A 23 -14.50 16.42 -9.65
N ILE A 24 -15.76 16.85 -9.62
CA ILE A 24 -16.63 16.96 -10.79
C ILE A 24 -16.11 18.15 -11.61
N ALA A 25 -15.41 17.84 -12.70
CA ALA A 25 -14.68 18.71 -13.65
C ALA A 25 -13.21 18.99 -13.28
N PRO A 26 -12.23 18.52 -14.08
CA PRO A 26 -10.81 18.66 -13.78
C PRO A 26 -10.29 19.98 -14.34
N LEU A 27 -10.21 21.01 -13.51
CA LEU A 27 -9.20 22.05 -13.72
C LEU A 27 -7.85 21.45 -13.31
N PRO A 28 -6.77 21.61 -14.10
CA PRO A 28 -5.46 21.01 -13.79
C PRO A 28 -4.94 21.39 -12.38
N GLU A 29 -5.23 22.61 -11.95
CA GLU A 29 -4.87 23.09 -10.61
C GLU A 29 -5.66 22.40 -9.49
N LEU A 30 -6.93 22.06 -9.76
CA LEU A 30 -7.82 21.37 -8.81
C LEU A 30 -7.46 19.90 -8.67
N LEU A 31 -6.97 19.27 -9.75
CA LEU A 31 -6.38 17.93 -9.73
C LEU A 31 -5.13 17.90 -8.85
N ALA A 32 -4.20 18.85 -9.05
CA ALA A 32 -2.99 18.92 -8.23
C ALA A 32 -3.30 19.15 -6.75
N LEU A 33 -4.31 19.99 -6.44
CA LEU A 33 -4.74 20.22 -5.07
C LEU A 33 -5.43 18.99 -4.47
N TYR A 34 -6.24 18.27 -5.25
CA TYR A 34 -6.90 17.04 -4.84
C TYR A 34 -5.91 15.89 -4.64
N GLU A 35 -4.91 15.76 -5.51
CA GLU A 35 -3.81 14.81 -5.36
C GLU A 35 -2.99 15.13 -4.10
N ALA A 36 -2.59 16.39 -3.91
CA ALA A 36 -1.90 16.81 -2.70
C ALA A 36 -2.75 16.57 -1.43
N ALA A 37 -4.03 16.94 -1.46
CA ALA A 37 -4.94 16.73 -0.35
C ALA A 37 -5.17 15.25 -0.06
N SER A 38 -5.34 14.39 -1.07
CA SER A 38 -5.53 12.95 -0.89
C SER A 38 -4.25 12.22 -0.46
N MET A 39 -3.07 12.71 -0.84
CA MET A 39 -1.78 12.27 -0.29
C MET A 39 -1.65 12.62 1.19
N HIS A 40 -2.12 13.80 1.60
CA HIS A 40 -1.99 14.30 2.96
C HIS A 40 -3.11 13.88 3.92
N SER A 41 -4.34 13.69 3.42
CA SER A 41 -5.52 13.43 4.23
C SER A 41 -5.64 11.97 4.66
N GLY A 42 -4.84 11.07 4.07
CA GLY A 42 -4.94 9.66 4.38
C GLY A 42 -6.38 9.16 4.24
N PHE A 43 -7.09 9.56 3.17
CA PHE A 43 -8.38 8.95 2.82
C PHE A 43 -8.14 7.48 2.48
N TYR A 44 -8.02 6.72 3.54
CA TYR A 44 -7.81 5.31 3.61
C TYR A 44 -9.15 4.66 3.36
N GLN A 45 -9.59 4.65 2.10
CA GLN A 45 -10.56 3.66 1.64
C GLN A 45 -9.85 2.29 1.59
N LEU A 46 -9.34 1.87 2.74
CA LEU A 46 -8.50 0.70 2.95
C LEU A 46 -9.39 -0.53 3.09
N ASP A 47 -10.33 -0.73 2.19
CA ASP A 47 -10.90 -2.04 2.03
C ASP A 47 -9.86 -2.90 1.33
N GLN A 48 -8.98 -3.51 2.14
CA GLN A 48 -7.89 -4.35 1.68
C GLN A 48 -7.71 -5.58 2.55
N SER A 49 -7.34 -6.67 1.92
CA SER A 49 -6.82 -7.85 2.61
C SER A 49 -5.44 -8.19 2.07
N SER A 50 -4.59 -8.71 2.93
CA SER A 50 -3.27 -9.16 2.50
C SER A 50 -2.78 -10.37 3.26
N THR A 51 -2.09 -11.23 2.53
CA THR A 51 -1.38 -12.39 3.06
C THR A 51 0.09 -12.19 2.76
N SER A 52 0.96 -12.42 3.74
CA SER A 52 2.40 -12.32 3.53
C SER A 52 3.15 -13.46 4.16
N ILE A 53 4.26 -13.81 3.51
CA ILE A 53 5.27 -14.73 4.02
C ILE A 53 6.53 -13.91 4.22
N THR A 54 7.04 -13.94 5.43
CA THR A 54 8.26 -13.25 5.83
C THR A 54 9.30 -14.28 6.22
N TRP A 55 10.50 -14.13 5.69
CA TRP A 55 11.69 -14.82 6.16
C TRP A 55 12.67 -13.79 6.71
N ARG A 56 13.16 -14.02 7.91
CA ARG A 56 14.16 -13.20 8.58
C ARG A 56 15.34 -14.06 8.99
N HIS A 57 16.55 -13.56 8.74
CA HIS A 57 17.82 -14.18 9.08
C HIS A 57 18.69 -13.20 9.84
N GLU A 58 19.07 -13.57 11.06
CA GLU A 58 20.08 -12.83 11.84
C GLU A 58 21.47 -13.15 11.26
N LEU A 59 22.13 -12.15 10.68
CA LEU A 59 23.50 -12.21 10.16
C LEU A 59 24.52 -12.01 11.29
N SER A 60 24.18 -11.20 12.29
CA SER A 60 24.95 -10.98 13.53
C SER A 60 24.00 -10.60 14.67
N PRO A 61 24.48 -10.41 15.91
CA PRO A 61 23.64 -9.91 17.02
C PRO A 61 23.01 -8.54 16.77
N THR A 62 23.55 -7.76 15.83
CA THR A 62 23.15 -6.39 15.52
C THR A 62 22.54 -6.26 14.13
N LEU A 63 22.70 -7.24 13.24
CA LEU A 63 22.32 -7.16 11.83
C LEU A 63 21.39 -8.31 11.43
N ALA A 64 20.26 -7.96 10.81
CA ALA A 64 19.32 -8.91 10.24
C ALA A 64 18.95 -8.58 8.80
N LEU A 65 18.81 -9.62 7.97
CA LEU A 65 18.18 -9.56 6.66
C LEU A 65 16.73 -10.05 6.78
N LYS A 66 15.80 -9.32 6.17
CA LYS A 66 14.38 -9.71 6.11
C LYS A 66 13.87 -9.60 4.68
N LEU A 67 13.32 -10.71 4.19
CA LEU A 67 12.61 -10.84 2.93
C LEU A 67 11.11 -10.99 3.22
N ASN A 68 10.27 -10.26 2.49
CA ASN A 68 8.82 -10.34 2.62
C ASN A 68 8.18 -10.42 1.24
N LEU A 69 7.35 -11.44 1.04
CA LEU A 69 6.47 -11.56 -0.11
C LEU A 69 5.04 -11.37 0.38
N LYS A 70 4.35 -10.37 -0.16
CA LYS A 70 2.98 -10.00 0.23
C LYS A 70 2.08 -10.00 -0.99
N HIS A 71 0.94 -10.68 -0.88
CA HIS A 71 -0.18 -10.54 -1.80
C HIS A 71 -1.22 -9.61 -1.18
N THR A 72 -1.67 -8.61 -1.91
CA THR A 72 -2.68 -7.65 -1.46
C THR A 72 -3.83 -7.59 -2.46
N LYS A 73 -5.06 -7.67 -1.95
CA LYS A 73 -6.28 -7.37 -2.71
C LYS A 73 -6.94 -6.15 -2.10
N THR A 74 -7.38 -5.23 -2.94
CA THR A 74 -8.05 -4.02 -2.46
C THR A 74 -9.20 -3.61 -3.37
N ASN A 75 -10.18 -2.89 -2.85
CA ASN A 75 -11.26 -2.34 -3.67
C ASN A 75 -10.82 -1.07 -4.42
N HIS A 76 -9.88 -0.32 -3.85
CA HIS A 76 -9.33 0.91 -4.42
C HIS A 76 -7.82 0.93 -4.20
N LEU A 77 -7.05 1.38 -5.19
CA LEU A 77 -5.60 1.46 -5.02
C LEU A 77 -5.23 2.41 -3.86
N PRO A 78 -4.12 2.19 -3.15
CA PRO A 78 -3.61 3.19 -2.22
C PRO A 78 -3.28 4.49 -2.95
N SER A 79 -3.43 5.65 -2.29
CA SER A 79 -3.09 6.98 -2.84
C SER A 79 -1.69 7.03 -3.48
N ALA A 80 -0.72 6.30 -2.94
CA ALA A 80 0.63 6.18 -3.49
C ALA A 80 0.67 5.64 -4.94
N PHE A 81 -0.27 4.79 -5.35
CA PHE A 81 -0.35 4.31 -6.74
C PHE A 81 -0.94 5.34 -7.69
N TYR A 82 -1.77 6.26 -7.20
CA TYR A 82 -2.32 7.37 -7.99
C TYR A 82 -1.21 8.36 -8.42
N LEU A 83 -0.04 8.32 -7.79
CA LEU A 83 1.14 9.13 -8.12
C LEU A 83 1.96 8.61 -9.31
N HIS A 84 1.66 7.39 -9.79
CA HIS A 84 2.46 6.71 -10.81
C HIS A 84 1.82 6.76 -12.22
N HIS A 85 1.20 7.89 -12.57
CA HIS A 85 0.62 8.17 -13.90
C HIS A 85 -0.66 7.38 -14.23
N LEU A 86 -1.78 7.80 -13.62
CA LEU A 86 -3.13 7.27 -13.86
C LEU A 86 -3.62 7.38 -15.30
N ASP A 87 -3.08 8.34 -16.04
CA ASP A 87 -3.35 8.58 -17.46
C ASP A 87 -3.01 7.38 -18.34
N LYS A 88 -2.22 6.42 -17.82
CA LYS A 88 -1.84 5.19 -18.53
C LYS A 88 -2.61 3.95 -18.09
N LEU A 89 -3.42 4.03 -17.03
CA LEU A 89 -4.12 2.88 -16.44
C LEU A 89 -5.63 2.98 -16.70
N THR A 90 -6.07 2.44 -17.84
CA THR A 90 -7.51 2.29 -18.15
C THR A 90 -8.23 1.33 -17.20
N LYS A 91 -7.51 0.39 -16.59
CA LYS A 91 -8.00 -0.51 -15.54
C LYS A 91 -6.87 -0.82 -14.54
N PRO A 92 -6.87 -0.23 -13.34
CA PRO A 92 -5.85 -0.54 -12.32
C PRO A 92 -5.97 -1.99 -11.84
N ASP A 93 -4.83 -2.66 -11.65
CA ASP A 93 -4.81 -3.99 -11.02
C ASP A 93 -5.01 -3.85 -9.52
N LEU A 94 -6.17 -4.33 -9.05
CA LEU A 94 -6.59 -4.30 -7.65
C LEU A 94 -6.06 -5.49 -6.83
N SER A 95 -5.27 -6.37 -7.44
CA SER A 95 -4.74 -7.59 -6.86
C SER A 95 -3.26 -7.74 -7.20
N PHE A 96 -2.39 -7.20 -6.35
CA PHE A 96 -0.96 -7.09 -6.65
C PHE A 96 -0.08 -7.83 -5.63
N ASN A 97 1.13 -8.17 -6.06
CA ASN A 97 2.17 -8.76 -5.22
C ASN A 97 3.28 -7.73 -4.95
N THR A 98 3.79 -7.72 -3.74
CA THR A 98 4.90 -6.88 -3.31
C THR A 98 6.00 -7.76 -2.75
N PHE A 99 7.22 -7.57 -3.27
CA PHE A 99 8.43 -8.18 -2.73
C PHE A 99 9.28 -7.11 -2.07
N THR A 100 9.61 -7.30 -0.79
CA THR A 100 10.40 -6.36 0.01
C THR A 100 11.66 -7.03 0.50
N VAL A 101 12.79 -6.35 0.33
CA VAL A 101 14.08 -6.70 0.91
C VAL A 101 14.45 -5.61 1.90
N SER A 102 14.82 -5.99 3.12
CA SER A 102 15.16 -5.06 4.19
C SER A 102 16.37 -5.54 4.98
N PHE A 103 17.28 -4.60 5.28
CA PHE A 103 18.39 -4.80 6.18
C PHE A 103 18.14 -3.99 7.45
N ASN A 104 18.13 -4.67 8.58
CA ASN A 104 17.87 -4.07 9.88
C ASN A 104 19.17 -4.11 10.68
N TRP A 105 19.74 -2.93 10.95
CA TRP A 105 20.92 -2.78 11.80
C TRP A 105 20.52 -2.05 13.08
N VAL A 106 20.85 -2.63 14.23
CA VAL A 106 20.64 -2.05 15.57
C VAL A 106 22.02 -1.86 16.21
N PHE A 107 22.30 -0.66 16.70
CA PHE A 107 23.55 -0.30 17.38
C PHE A 107 23.39 -0.28 18.90
#